data_AF-A0A0S9LLC2-F1
#
_entry.id   AF-A0A0S9LLC2-F1
#
_cell.length_a   1.000
_cell.length_b   1.000
_cell.length_c   1.000
_cell.angle_alpha   90.00
_cell.angle_beta   90.00
_cell.angle_gamma   90.00
#
_symmetry.space_group_name_H-M   'P 1'
#
loop_
_entity.id
_entity.type
_entity.pdbx_description
1 polymer ?
#
loop_
_entity_poly.entity_id
_entity_poly.type
_entity_poly.pdbx_seq_one_letter_code
_entity_poly.pdbx_strand_id
1 'polypeptide(L)'
;MRIAVSTIAVAEVLAGPFKHGQEALAKRYEKVLADFEFVPVSQDIAVTVARLRAGTGLRLPDALQAATAPEIGAVALVTRP
;
A
#
# COMPACT_ATOMS: atom_id res chain seq x y z
N MET A 1 -0.50 10.36 -16.23
CA MET A 1 -0.53 9.07 -15.52
C MET A 1 -0.53 9.39 -14.03
N ARG A 2 -1.44 8.83 -13.24
CA ARG A 2 -1.47 9.01 -11.77
C ARG A 2 -0.96 7.74 -11.10
N ILE A 3 -0.28 7.90 -9.98
CA ILE A 3 0.17 6.80 -9.13
C ILE A 3 -0.68 6.83 -7.88
N ALA A 4 -1.21 5.67 -7.50
CA ALA A 4 -2.01 5.51 -6.30
C ALA A 4 -1.36 4.47 -5.38
N VAL A 5 -1.50 4.66 -4.08
CA VAL A 5 -1.00 3.74 -3.05
C VAL A 5 -2.02 3.59 -1.93
N SER A 6 -2.11 2.39 -1.35
CA SER A 6 -2.93 2.21 -0.15
C SER A 6 -2.33 2.98 1.04
N THR A 7 -3.18 3.44 1.96
CA THR A 7 -2.71 4.06 3.21
C THR A 7 -1.87 3.11 4.06
N ILE A 8 -2.03 1.80 3.90
CA ILE A 8 -1.21 0.78 4.57
C ILE A 8 0.22 0.77 4.01
N ALA A 9 0.41 1.00 2.71
CA ALA A 9 1.74 1.10 2.11
C ALA A 9 2.58 2.21 2.76
N VAL A 10 1.93 3.32 3.13
CA VAL A 10 2.57 4.42 3.87
C VAL A 10 3.11 3.91 5.21
N ALA A 11 2.30 3.18 5.97
CA ALA A 11 2.72 2.62 7.25
C ALA A 11 3.93 1.67 7.09
N GLU A 12 3.94 0.83 6.05
CA GLU A 12 5.07 -0.08 5.78
C GLU A 12 6.36 0.66 5.44
N VAL A 13 6.27 1.67 4.57
CA VAL A 13 7.43 2.47 4.15
C VAL A 13 8.02 3.25 5.33
N LEU A 14 7.18 3.79 6.21
CA LEU A 14 7.61 4.58 7.37
C LEU A 14 8.06 3.74 8.57
N ALA A 15 7.57 2.51 8.71
CA ALA A 15 7.95 1.63 9.82
C ALA A 15 9.46 1.37 9.88
N GLY A 16 10.13 1.23 8.73
CA GLY A 16 11.57 1.06 8.63
C GLY A 16 12.37 2.22 9.24
N PRO A 17 12.22 3.46 8.72
CA PRO A 17 12.83 4.66 9.30
C PRO A 17 12.51 4.86 10.78
N PHE A 18 11.25 4.73 11.19
CA PHE A 18 10.85 4.92 12.59
C PHE A 18 11.50 3.89 13.51
N LYS A 19 11.58 2.62 13.11
CA LYS A 19 12.26 1.57 13.88
C LYS A 19 13.73 1.90 14.18
N HIS A 20 14.39 2.68 13.32
CA HIS A 20 15.80 3.05 13.46
C HIS A 20 16.01 4.50 13.93
N GLY A 21 14.95 5.19 14.38
CA GLY A 21 15.02 6.59 14.83
C GLY A 21 15.35 7.60 13.72
N GLN A 22 15.11 7.25 12.45
CA GLN A 22 15.48 8.06 11.28
C GLN A 22 14.34 9.01 10.86
N GLU A 23 13.99 9.95 11.74
CA GLU A 23 12.91 10.95 11.53
C GLU A 23 13.06 11.75 10.22
N ALA A 24 14.28 12.19 9.91
CA ALA A 24 14.54 12.95 8.68
C ALA A 24 14.28 12.12 7.41
N LEU A 25 14.54 10.81 7.46
CA LEU A 25 14.26 9.90 6.35
C LEU A 25 12.75 9.65 6.22
N ALA A 26 12.05 9.46 7.34
CA ALA A 26 10.60 9.31 7.37
C ALA A 26 9.90 10.52 6.69
N LYS A 27 10.27 11.74 7.09
CA LYS A 27 9.75 12.98 6.46
C LYS A 27 10.05 13.07 4.97
N ARG A 28 11.20 12.57 4.53
CA ARG A 28 11.55 12.54 3.11
C ARG A 28 10.64 11.57 2.35
N TYR A 29 10.33 10.40 2.92
CA TYR A 29 9.39 9.45 2.34
C TYR A 29 7.97 10.02 2.30
N GLU A 30 7.48 10.64 3.36
CA GLU A 30 6.18 11.30 3.38
C GLU A 30 6.07 12.37 2.28
N LYS A 31 7.10 13.20 2.10
CA LYS A 31 7.12 14.23 1.05
C LYS A 31 7.06 13.64 -0.35
N VAL A 32 7.72 12.51 -0.59
CA VAL A 32 7.66 11.81 -1.89
C VAL A 32 6.29 11.19 -2.12
N LEU A 33 5.70 10.57 -1.09
CA LEU A 33 4.39 9.93 -1.18
C LEU A 33 3.24 10.94 -1.30
N ALA A 34 3.44 12.19 -0.89
CA ALA A 34 2.43 13.25 -0.99
C ALA A 34 2.00 13.56 -2.44
N ASP A 35 2.81 13.20 -3.43
CA ASP A 35 2.47 13.35 -4.85
C ASP A 35 1.57 12.22 -5.37
N PHE A 36 1.31 11.19 -4.56
CA PHE A 36 0.51 10.02 -4.93
C PHE A 36 -0.92 10.14 -4.40
N GLU A 37 -1.84 9.47 -5.07
CA GLU A 37 -3.21 9.33 -4.60
C GLU A 37 -3.28 8.28 -3.50
N PHE A 38 -3.72 8.67 -2.30
CA PHE A 38 -3.92 7.74 -1.20
C PHE A 38 -5.29 7.08 -1.30
N VAL A 39 -5.30 5.75 -1.34
CA VAL A 39 -6.51 4.94 -1.33
C VAL A 39 -6.73 4.39 0.09
N PRO A 40 -7.76 4.83 0.81
CA PRO A 40 -8.10 4.28 2.11
C PRO A 40 -8.52 2.82 1.99
N VAL A 41 -8.14 2.00 2.97
CA VAL A 41 -8.64 0.62 3.06
C VAL A 41 -10.07 0.65 3.59
N SER A 42 -11.03 0.40 2.71
CA SER A 42 -12.44 0.23 3.06
C SER A 42 -12.72 -1.18 3.59
N GLN A 43 -13.91 -1.38 4.16
CA GLN A 43 -14.39 -2.70 4.57
C GLN A 43 -14.46 -3.68 3.37
N ASP A 44 -14.90 -3.20 2.21
CA ASP A 44 -15.00 -4.02 0.99
C ASP A 44 -13.62 -4.46 0.50
N ILE A 45 -12.64 -3.55 0.52
CA ILE A 45 -11.23 -3.88 0.23
C ILE A 45 -10.74 -4.93 1.23
N ALA A 46 -11.03 -4.78 2.53
CA ALA A 46 -10.60 -5.74 3.54
C ALA A 46 -11.19 -7.15 3.34
N VAL A 47 -12.45 -7.25 2.90
CA VAL A 47 -13.07 -8.54 2.54
C VAL A 47 -12.39 -9.16 1.31
N THR A 48 -12.11 -8.35 0.28
CA THR A 48 -11.40 -8.80 -0.92
C THR A 48 -10.00 -9.29 -0.59
N VAL A 49 -9.27 -8.58 0.27
CA VAL A 49 -7.97 -8.98 0.81
C VAL A 49 -8.05 -10.33 1.50
N ALA A 50 -9.04 -10.55 2.37
CA ALA A 50 -9.20 -11.82 3.08
C ALA A 50 -9.42 -12.99 2.10
N ARG A 51 -10.26 -12.79 1.07
CA ARG A 51 -10.49 -13.79 0.01
C ARG A 51 -9.22 -14.09 -0.79
N LEU A 52 -8.49 -13.05 -1.20
CA LEU A 52 -7.22 -13.21 -1.92
C LEU A 52 -6.22 -14.02 -1.10
N ARG A 53 -6.05 -13.69 0.19
CA ARG A 53 -5.14 -14.41 1.08
C ARG A 53 -5.51 -15.87 1.25
N ALA A 54 -6.80 -16.18 1.41
CA ALA A 54 -7.28 -17.54 1.53
C ALA A 54 -7.03 -18.37 0.26
N GLY A 55 -7.14 -17.75 -0.92
CA GLY A 55 -6.96 -18.43 -2.21
C GLY A 55 -5.52 -18.49 -2.73
N THR A 56 -4.63 -17.62 -2.27
CA THR A 56 -3.28 -17.45 -2.86
C THR A 56 -2.13 -17.58 -1.87
N GLY A 57 -2.39 -17.48 -0.57
CA GLY A 57 -1.35 -17.42 0.47
C GLY A 57 -0.58 -16.10 0.53
N LEU A 58 -1.00 -15.05 -0.19
CA LEU A 58 -0.35 -13.75 -0.17
C LEU A 58 -0.27 -13.18 1.26
N ARG A 59 0.83 -12.46 1.52
CA ARG A 59 0.96 -11.66 2.74
C ARG A 59 -0.02 -10.49 2.69
N LEU A 60 -0.40 -9.98 3.86
CA LEU A 60 -1.39 -8.91 3.99
C LEU A 60 -1.05 -7.67 3.11
N PRO A 61 0.20 -7.17 3.07
CA PRO A 61 0.58 -6.06 2.20
C PRO A 61 0.33 -6.31 0.71
N ASP A 62 0.79 -7.45 0.19
CA ASP A 62 0.66 -7.78 -1.22
C ASP A 62 -0.80 -7.97 -1.62
N ALA A 63 -1.57 -8.61 -0.74
CA ALA A 63 -3.01 -8.77 -0.93
C ALA A 63 -3.75 -7.42 -0.92
N LEU A 64 -3.33 -6.46 -0.09
CA LEU A 64 -3.88 -5.10 -0.07
C LEU A 64 -3.61 -4.36 -1.38
N GLN A 65 -2.38 -4.41 -1.88
CA GLN A 65 -2.06 -3.79 -3.17
C GLN A 65 -2.87 -4.42 -4.31
N ALA A 66 -2.95 -5.75 -4.36
CA ALA A 66 -3.73 -6.48 -5.35
C ALA A 66 -5.24 -6.21 -5.27
N ALA A 67 -5.80 -6.06 -4.07
CA ALA A 67 -7.22 -5.73 -3.87
C ALA A 67 -7.55 -4.26 -4.20
N THR A 68 -6.58 -3.35 -4.04
CA THR A 68 -6.78 -1.91 -4.25
C THR A 68 -6.74 -1.56 -5.74
N ALA A 69 -5.92 -2.26 -6.54
CA ALA A 69 -5.76 -1.95 -7.96
C ALA A 69 -7.08 -2.00 -8.77
N PRO A 70 -7.95 -3.02 -8.64
CA PRO A 70 -9.24 -3.05 -9.34
C PRO A 70 -10.21 -1.92 -8.94
N GLU A 71 -10.24 -1.54 -7.65
CA GLU A 71 -11.16 -0.51 -7.12
C GLU A 71 -10.96 0.87 -7.77
N ILE A 72 -9.72 1.19 -8.12
CA ILE A 72 -9.37 2.47 -8.74
C ILE A 72 -9.25 2.37 -10.27
N GLY A 73 -9.57 1.21 -10.86
CA GLY A 73 -9.39 0.96 -12.29
C GLY A 73 -7.91 1.00 -12.72
N ALA A 74 -6.99 0.58 -11.85
CA ALA A 74 -5.57 0.59 -12.17
C ALA A 74 -5.26 -0.36 -13.34
N VAL A 75 -4.46 0.12 -14.28
CA VAL A 75 -4.05 -0.64 -15.48
C VAL A 75 -2.81 -1.51 -15.25
N ALA A 76 -2.13 -1.32 -14.12
CA ALA A 76 -0.95 -2.08 -13.75
C ALA A 76 -0.76 -2.06 -12.23
N LEU A 77 -0.18 -3.14 -11.69
CA LEU A 77 0.26 -3.24 -10.31
C LEU A 77 1.79 -3.35 -10.28
N VAL A 78 2.44 -2.47 -9.51
CA VAL A 78 3.89 -2.51 -9.31
C VAL A 78 4.17 -3.07 -7.91
N THR A 79 4.88 -4.21 -7.86
CA THR A 79 5.31 -4.84 -6.62
C THR A 79 6.80 -5.19 -6.68
N ARG A 80 7.46 -5.34 -5.52
CA ARG A 80 8.83 -5.87 -5.46
C ARG A 80 8.78 -7.40 -5.40
N PRO A 81 9.71 -8.11 -6.05
CA PRO A 81 9.81 -9.57 -5.98
C PRO A 81 10.21 -10.07 -4.57
#